data_AF-A0A950ZZ61-F1
#
_entry.id   AF-A0A950ZZ61-F1
#
_cell.length_a   1.000
_cell.length_b   1.000
_cell.length_c   1.000
_cell.angle_alpha   90.00
_cell.angle_beta   90.00
_cell.angle_gamma   90.00
#
_symmetry.space_group_name_H-M   'P 1'
#
loop_
_entity.id
_entity.type
_entity.pdbx_description
1 polymer ?
#
loop_
_entity_poly.entity_id
_entity_poly.type
_entity_poly.pdbx_seq_one_letter_code
_entity_poly.pdbx_strand_id
1 'polypeptide(L)'
;RGTETALAINSMVFKHTKYPNAAKAYLAYMMEVEQYDKWLTGTYGYWAQPLKAYEQSDVWKSDPKIAAYKDTMRDSLWYAFKGPINEASAAVVADYVMVDMAASVATGAATPEEAAAEAERRAKRYYKTG
;
A
#
# COMPACT_ATOMS: atom_id res chain seq x y z
N ARG A 1 3.99 -3.61 15.95
CA ARG A 1 3.24 -2.34 15.75
C ARG A 1 3.64 -1.84 14.38
N GLY A 2 2.69 -1.59 13.48
CA GLY A 2 3.06 -1.15 12.15
C GLY A 2 3.78 0.20 12.15
N THR A 3 4.82 0.33 11.34
CA THR A 3 5.72 1.49 11.31
C THR A 3 5.80 2.18 9.96
N GLU A 4 5.31 1.53 8.90
CA GLU A 4 5.48 1.99 7.53
C GLU A 4 4.25 1.70 6.68
N THR A 5 4.07 2.43 5.58
CA THR A 5 3.00 2.18 4.62
C THR A 5 3.39 1.07 3.66
N ALA A 6 2.46 0.19 3.31
CA ALA A 6 2.65 -0.81 2.25
C ALA A 6 1.69 -0.56 1.09
N LEU A 7 2.17 -0.79 -0.13
CA LEU A 7 1.30 -0.83 -1.31
C LEU A 7 0.46 -2.11 -1.25
N ALA A 8 -0.83 -1.94 -0.96
CA ALA A 8 -1.78 -3.04 -1.00
C ALA A 8 -2.28 -3.25 -2.44
N ILE A 9 -2.04 -4.43 -3.00
CA ILE A 9 -2.69 -4.86 -4.24
C ILE A 9 -3.99 -5.58 -3.87
N ASN A 10 -5.11 -4.98 -4.21
CA ASN A 10 -6.42 -5.57 -4.00
C ASN A 10 -7.11 -5.89 -5.33
N SER A 11 -7.67 -7.09 -5.41
CA SER A 11 -8.57 -7.46 -6.51
C SER A 11 -9.95 -6.87 -6.25
N MET A 12 -10.55 -6.25 -7.27
CA MET A 12 -11.88 -5.64 -7.18
C MET A 12 -12.81 -6.17 -8.28
N VAL A 13 -14.06 -6.41 -7.91
CA VAL A 13 -15.14 -6.74 -8.86
C VAL A 13 -15.98 -5.50 -9.07
N PHE A 14 -16.09 -5.06 -10.33
CA PHE A 14 -16.95 -3.93 -10.68
C PHE A 14 -18.41 -4.24 -10.37
N LYS A 15 -19.09 -3.31 -9.68
CA LYS A 15 -20.51 -3.46 -9.31
C LYS A 15 -21.45 -3.65 -10.51
N HIS A 16 -21.10 -3.09 -11.67
CA HIS A 16 -21.91 -3.14 -12.89
C HIS A 16 -21.68 -4.39 -13.75
N THR A 17 -20.85 -5.35 -13.31
CA THR A 17 -20.63 -6.58 -14.07
C THR A 17 -21.93 -7.38 -14.24
N LYS A 18 -22.11 -7.98 -15.42
CA LYS A 18 -23.23 -8.90 -15.70
C LYS A 18 -23.08 -10.24 -14.97
N TYR A 19 -21.88 -10.57 -14.47
CA TYR A 19 -21.55 -11.88 -13.89
C TYR A 19 -20.90 -11.76 -12.50
N PRO A 20 -21.57 -11.18 -11.49
CA PRO A 20 -20.95 -10.87 -10.21
C PRO A 20 -20.51 -12.12 -9.43
N ASN A 21 -21.28 -13.21 -9.51
CA ASN A 21 -20.95 -14.45 -8.81
C ASN A 21 -19.77 -15.17 -9.45
N ALA A 22 -19.71 -15.22 -10.79
CA ALA A 22 -18.57 -15.81 -11.49
C ALA A 22 -17.27 -15.04 -11.23
N ALA A 23 -17.32 -13.70 -11.25
CA ALA A 23 -16.17 -12.87 -10.94
C ALA A 23 -15.68 -13.07 -9.49
N LYS A 24 -16.59 -13.12 -8.51
CA LYS A 24 -16.24 -13.41 -7.11
C LYS A 24 -15.66 -14.83 -6.93
N ALA A 25 -16.25 -15.83 -7.58
CA ALA A 25 -15.76 -17.20 -7.54
C ALA A 25 -14.35 -17.31 -8.14
N TYR A 26 -14.09 -16.61 -9.25
CA TYR A 26 -12.76 -16.53 -9.85
C TYR A 26 -11.74 -15.90 -8.90
N LEU A 27 -12.06 -14.77 -8.26
CA LEU A 27 -11.14 -14.16 -7.29
C LEU A 27 -10.87 -15.07 -6.08
N ALA A 28 -11.89 -15.78 -5.59
CA ALA A 28 -11.72 -16.76 -4.52
C ALA A 28 -10.79 -17.90 -4.96
N TYR A 29 -11.02 -18.46 -6.16
CA TYR A 29 -10.19 -19.52 -6.75
C TYR A 29 -8.72 -19.08 -6.92
N MET A 30 -8.47 -17.85 -7.39
CA MET A 30 -7.11 -17.32 -7.52
C MET A 30 -6.39 -17.13 -6.18
N MET A 31 -7.14 -17.07 -5.08
CA MET A 31 -6.60 -16.99 -3.71
C MET A 31 -6.51 -18.36 -3.03
N GLU A 32 -6.81 -19.47 -3.71
CA GLU A 32 -6.53 -20.83 -3.23
C GLU A 32 -5.04 -21.14 -3.34
N VAL A 33 -4.52 -22.00 -2.45
CA VAL A 33 -3.08 -22.23 -2.29
C VAL A 33 -2.43 -22.73 -3.57
N GLU A 34 -3.10 -23.60 -4.33
CA GLU A 34 -2.62 -24.19 -5.56
C GLU A 34 -2.41 -23.17 -6.69
N GLN A 35 -3.08 -22.01 -6.61
CA GLN A 35 -2.94 -20.90 -7.56
C GLN A 35 -2.03 -19.82 -7.00
N TYR A 36 -2.32 -19.36 -5.78
CA TYR A 36 -1.67 -18.20 -5.20
C TYR A 36 -0.20 -18.48 -4.85
N ASP A 37 0.12 -19.64 -4.28
CA ASP A 37 1.48 -19.96 -3.86
C ASP A 37 2.43 -20.06 -5.06
N LYS A 38 1.93 -20.55 -6.21
CA LYS A 38 2.69 -20.54 -7.47
C LYS A 38 3.00 -19.13 -7.94
N TRP A 39 2.02 -18.22 -7.87
CA TRP A 39 2.23 -16.83 -8.24
C TRP A 39 3.18 -16.11 -7.27
N LEU A 40 3.01 -16.33 -5.97
CA LEU A 40 3.85 -15.74 -4.93
C LEU A 40 5.31 -16.21 -5.09
N THR A 41 5.51 -17.51 -5.30
CA THR A 41 6.83 -18.09 -5.57
C THR A 41 7.42 -17.58 -6.88
N GLY A 42 6.62 -17.54 -7.96
CA GLY A 42 7.06 -17.05 -9.27
C GLY A 42 7.45 -15.57 -9.28
N THR A 43 6.95 -14.78 -8.34
CA THR A 43 7.33 -13.37 -8.15
C THR A 43 8.41 -13.17 -7.08
N TYR A 44 8.97 -14.26 -6.53
CA TYR A 44 9.93 -14.20 -5.42
C TYR A 44 9.43 -13.39 -4.21
N GLY A 45 8.11 -13.40 -3.96
CA GLY A 45 7.51 -12.61 -2.89
C GLY A 45 7.60 -11.09 -3.09
N TYR A 46 7.87 -10.61 -4.33
CA TYR A 46 7.92 -9.18 -4.64
C TYR A 46 6.65 -8.45 -4.18
N TRP A 47 5.51 -9.14 -4.30
CA TRP A 47 4.25 -8.74 -3.69
C TRP A 47 3.96 -9.63 -2.50
N ALA A 48 4.14 -9.09 -1.29
CA ALA A 48 3.81 -9.81 -0.07
C ALA A 48 2.31 -10.14 0.01
N GLN A 49 2.01 -11.27 0.64
CA GLN A 49 0.66 -11.84 0.70
C GLN A 49 -0.34 -10.97 1.46
N PRO A 50 -1.61 -10.89 1.02
CA PRO A 50 -2.67 -10.24 1.78
C PRO A 50 -3.27 -11.16 2.86
N LEU A 51 -3.09 -12.48 2.76
CA LEU A 51 -3.60 -13.46 3.73
C LEU A 51 -2.46 -14.05 4.56
N LYS A 52 -2.62 -14.04 5.89
CA LYS A 52 -1.60 -14.51 6.85
C LYS A 52 -1.13 -15.96 6.60
N ALA A 53 -1.99 -16.84 6.07
CA ALA A 53 -1.64 -18.24 5.81
C ALA A 53 -0.41 -18.37 4.88
N TYR A 54 -0.25 -17.46 3.92
CA TYR A 54 0.86 -17.48 2.97
C TYR A 54 2.20 -17.01 3.54
N GLU A 55 2.26 -16.56 4.81
CA GLU A 55 3.53 -16.40 5.54
C GLU A 55 4.28 -17.75 5.65
N GLN A 56 3.58 -18.88 5.50
CA GLN A 56 4.17 -20.23 5.56
C GLN A 56 4.75 -20.72 4.23
N SER A 57 4.55 -19.97 3.13
CA SER A 57 5.07 -20.33 1.81
C SER A 57 6.59 -20.53 1.84
N ASP A 58 7.08 -21.53 1.12
CA ASP A 58 8.52 -21.84 1.05
C ASP A 58 9.32 -20.76 0.31
N VAL A 59 8.68 -19.87 -0.44
CA VAL A 59 9.34 -18.70 -1.05
C VAL A 59 10.12 -17.89 -0.01
N TRP A 60 9.58 -17.73 1.20
CA TRP A 60 10.21 -16.94 2.27
C TRP A 60 11.46 -17.59 2.85
N LYS A 61 11.71 -18.86 2.53
CA LYS A 61 12.92 -19.61 2.90
C LYS A 61 13.93 -19.67 1.76
N SER A 62 13.55 -19.24 0.55
CA SER A 62 14.36 -19.40 -0.66
C SER A 62 15.57 -18.46 -0.72
N ASP A 63 15.44 -17.23 -0.21
CA ASP A 63 16.55 -16.27 -0.08
C ASP A 63 16.38 -15.46 1.23
N PRO A 64 17.40 -15.41 2.11
CA PRO A 64 17.34 -14.60 3.34
C PRO A 64 17.09 -13.11 3.08
N LYS A 65 17.42 -12.58 1.89
CA LYS A 65 17.17 -11.19 1.52
C LYS A 65 15.68 -10.87 1.42
N ILE A 66 14.86 -11.84 1.00
CA ILE A 66 13.41 -11.61 0.86
C ILE A 66 12.63 -11.97 2.13
N ALA A 67 13.23 -12.73 3.04
CA ALA A 67 12.59 -13.17 4.28
C ALA A 67 12.08 -12.00 5.15
N ALA A 68 12.74 -10.85 5.10
CA ALA A 68 12.33 -9.65 5.82
C ALA A 68 10.98 -9.08 5.36
N TYR A 69 10.58 -9.32 4.11
CA TYR A 69 9.34 -8.77 3.53
C TYR A 69 8.09 -9.63 3.81
N LYS A 70 8.28 -10.84 4.35
CA LYS A 70 7.20 -11.77 4.68
C LYS A 70 6.12 -11.11 5.55
N ASP A 71 6.52 -10.24 6.46
CA ASP A 71 5.65 -9.64 7.47
C ASP A 71 5.12 -8.24 7.08
N THR A 72 5.54 -7.69 5.94
CA THR A 72 5.26 -6.29 5.55
C THR A 72 3.77 -5.96 5.53
N MET A 73 2.92 -6.84 4.97
CA MET A 73 1.48 -6.57 4.91
C MET A 73 0.82 -6.57 6.31
N ARG A 74 1.25 -7.48 7.19
CA ARG A 74 0.76 -7.56 8.59
C ARG A 74 1.14 -6.32 9.38
N ASP A 75 2.34 -5.82 9.17
CA ASP A 75 2.91 -4.70 9.92
C ASP A 75 2.74 -3.35 9.19
N SER A 76 1.90 -3.30 8.15
CA SER A 76 1.66 -2.09 7.38
C SER A 76 0.68 -1.11 8.05
N LEU A 77 0.87 0.16 7.74
CA LEU A 77 -0.06 1.26 7.99
C LEU A 77 -0.70 1.69 6.66
N TRP A 78 -1.95 2.18 6.70
CA TRP A 78 -2.56 2.80 5.51
C TRP A 78 -2.05 4.24 5.34
N TYR A 79 -2.09 4.77 4.11
CA TYR A 79 -1.55 6.09 3.79
C TYR A 79 -2.11 7.27 4.61
N ALA A 80 -3.32 7.13 5.14
CA ALA A 80 -3.96 8.14 5.99
C ALA A 80 -3.87 7.81 7.49
N PHE A 81 -2.97 6.94 7.94
CA PHE A 81 -2.91 6.47 9.33
C PHE A 81 -2.83 7.62 10.36
N LYS A 82 -3.54 7.45 11.49
CA LYS A 82 -3.96 8.49 12.47
C LYS A 82 -5.04 9.48 11.99
N GLY A 83 -5.37 9.51 10.71
CA GLY A 83 -6.49 10.26 10.14
C GLY A 83 -7.51 9.37 9.40
N PRO A 84 -8.57 9.98 8.84
CA PRO A 84 -9.56 9.27 8.04
C PRO A 84 -9.05 8.99 6.62
N ILE A 85 -9.43 7.84 6.05
CA ILE A 85 -9.29 7.56 4.61
C ILE A 85 -10.46 8.24 3.90
N ASN A 86 -10.20 9.35 3.23
CA ASN A 86 -11.17 10.12 2.45
C ASN A 86 -10.52 10.77 1.21
N GLU A 87 -11.32 11.45 0.39
CA GLU A 87 -10.86 12.13 -0.82
C GLU A 87 -9.74 13.15 -0.53
N ALA A 88 -9.82 13.90 0.56
CA ALA A 88 -8.78 14.86 0.94
C ALA A 88 -7.44 14.15 1.25
N SER A 89 -7.46 13.07 2.03
CA SER A 89 -6.26 12.28 2.33
C SER A 89 -5.66 11.65 1.06
N ALA A 90 -6.51 11.19 0.13
CA ALA A 90 -6.08 10.64 -1.14
C ALA A 90 -5.45 11.72 -2.03
N ALA A 91 -6.01 12.93 -2.06
CA ALA A 91 -5.49 14.06 -2.82
C ALA A 91 -4.11 14.52 -2.30
N VAL A 92 -3.91 14.55 -0.98
CA VAL A 92 -2.59 14.86 -0.37
C VAL A 92 -1.51 13.88 -0.81
N VAL A 93 -1.84 12.59 -0.88
CA VAL A 93 -0.92 11.55 -1.36
C VAL A 93 -0.69 11.67 -2.88
N ALA A 94 -1.76 11.86 -3.65
CA ALA A 94 -1.70 11.96 -5.11
C ALA A 94 -0.90 13.17 -5.58
N ASP A 95 -0.96 14.28 -4.85
CA ASP A 95 -0.22 15.51 -5.15
C ASP A 95 1.16 15.54 -4.49
N TYR A 96 1.65 14.39 -3.98
CA TYR A 96 3.02 14.20 -3.48
C TYR A 96 3.42 15.17 -2.36
N VAL A 97 2.47 15.70 -1.58
CA VAL A 97 2.72 16.80 -0.62
C VAL A 97 3.85 16.48 0.36
N MET A 98 3.87 15.27 0.92
CA MET A 98 4.91 14.82 1.86
C MET A 98 6.24 14.49 1.18
N VAL A 99 6.20 14.01 -0.07
CA VAL A 99 7.40 13.69 -0.84
C VAL A 99 8.13 14.97 -1.23
N ASP A 100 7.39 15.97 -1.73
CA ASP A 100 7.93 17.28 -2.07
C ASP A 100 8.50 18.00 -0.85
N MET A 101 7.87 17.84 0.32
CA MET A 101 8.38 18.35 1.60
C MET A 101 9.76 17.79 1.93
N ALA A 102 9.92 16.46 1.83
CA ALA A 102 11.22 15.83 2.10
C ALA A 102 12.26 16.16 1.03
N ALA A 103 11.84 16.20 -0.24
CA ALA A 103 12.72 16.48 -1.37
C ALA A 103 13.26 17.92 -1.35
N SER A 104 12.45 18.91 -0.97
CA SER A 104 12.91 20.31 -0.88
C SER A 104 13.99 20.50 0.18
N VAL A 105 13.89 19.79 1.31
CA VAL A 105 14.94 19.77 2.34
C VAL A 105 16.18 19.03 1.84
N ALA A 106 16.00 17.83 1.28
CA ALA A 106 17.12 17.00 0.82
C ALA A 106 17.95 17.66 -0.30
N THR A 107 17.32 18.52 -1.10
CA THR A 107 17.96 19.26 -2.20
C THR A 107 18.48 20.64 -1.78
N GLY A 108 18.23 21.08 -0.53
CA GLY A 108 18.60 22.40 -0.04
C GLY A 108 17.76 23.55 -0.60
N ALA A 109 16.61 23.25 -1.21
CA ALA A 109 15.68 24.25 -1.74
C ALA A 109 14.89 24.98 -0.64
N ALA A 110 14.76 24.38 0.54
CA ALA A 110 14.08 24.95 1.71
C ALA A 110 14.69 24.42 3.01
N THR A 111 14.53 25.16 4.11
CA THR A 111 14.79 24.62 5.46
C THR A 111 13.72 23.59 5.86
N PRO A 112 13.98 22.71 6.85
CA PRO A 112 12.95 21.80 7.38
C PRO A 112 11.66 22.51 7.81
N GLU A 113 11.78 23.68 8.45
CA GLU A 113 10.64 24.47 8.93
C GLU A 113 9.83 25.05 7.77
N GLU A 114 10.49 25.59 6.74
CA GLU A 114 9.86 26.13 5.54
C GLU A 114 9.13 25.04 4.74
N ALA A 115 9.78 23.89 4.56
CA ALA A 115 9.20 22.76 3.88
C ALA A 115 7.94 22.24 4.60
N ALA A 116 8.01 22.10 5.93
CA ALA A 116 6.87 21.68 6.74
C ALA A 116 5.70 22.67 6.68
N ALA A 117 5.98 23.98 6.75
CA ALA A 117 4.96 25.02 6.63
C ALA A 117 4.28 25.01 5.26
N GLU A 118 5.04 24.83 4.17
CA GLU A 118 4.49 24.72 2.82
C GLU A 118 3.64 23.45 2.68
N ALA A 119 4.13 22.30 3.15
CA ALA A 119 3.38 21.04 3.12
C ALA A 119 2.05 21.15 3.88
N GLU A 120 2.05 21.76 5.07
CA GLU A 120 0.84 22.03 5.84
C GLU A 120 -0.13 22.95 5.06
N ARG A 121 0.38 24.03 4.47
CA ARG A 121 -0.41 24.96 3.65
C ARG A 121 -1.04 24.25 2.45
N ARG A 122 -0.32 23.33 1.80
CA ARG A 122 -0.84 22.49 0.70
C ARG A 122 -1.91 21.53 1.20
N ALA A 123 -1.64 20.76 2.25
CA ALA A 123 -2.58 19.80 2.82
C ALA A 123 -3.89 20.48 3.25
N LYS A 124 -3.82 21.62 3.93
CA LYS A 124 -5.00 22.41 4.36
C LYS A 124 -5.92 22.79 3.22
N ARG A 125 -5.45 22.90 1.96
CA ARG A 125 -6.35 23.19 0.83
C ARG A 125 -7.31 22.05 0.56
N TYR A 126 -6.85 20.81 0.54
CA TYR A 126 -7.70 19.65 0.32
C TYR A 126 -8.68 19.42 1.47
N TYR A 127 -8.23 19.59 2.72
CA TYR A 127 -9.06 19.40 3.90
C TYR A 127 -10.07 20.53 4.17
N LYS A 128 -10.02 21.66 3.44
CA LYS A 128 -11.02 22.73 3.54
C LYS A 128 -12.22 22.54 2.60
N THR A 129 -12.06 21.73 1.56
CA THR A 129 -13.05 21.51 0.50
C THR A 129 -13.77 20.17 0.60
N GLY A 130 -13.40 19.31 1.56
CA GLY A 130 -14.00 17.99 1.79
C GLY A 130 -14.74 17.87 3.10
#